data_AF-A0A433D551-F1
#
_entry.id   AF-A0A433D551-F1
#
_cell.length_a   1.000
_cell.length_b   1.000
_cell.length_c   1.000
_cell.angle_alpha   90.00
_cell.angle_beta   90.00
_cell.angle_gamma   90.00
#
_symmetry.space_group_name_H-M   'P 1'
#
loop_
_entity.id
_entity.type
_entity.pdbx_description
1 polymer ?
#
loop_
_entity_poly.entity_id
_entity_poly.type
_entity_poly.pdbx_seq_one_letter_code
_entity_poly.pdbx_strand_id
1 'polypeptide(L)'
;MERVSILFKYVEYVFELVTFYWVEKLMMFTKALQFVEDPDKPTTSYKVDALAIVKTNYREFATIEASGGPVNQDRSHTLGDTEKALLEGAEMLQGTLQQYLDASLETAKKLKFYTMQVIVYFFTVDRIVLIEISVYVSNFKAVEVRSARWPFSWNSVGEYMHVFELVAYFVKQLHEQEEVMKLMANEQRGVIEVKSTTVRQWLKSTAKDC
;
A
#
# COMPACT_ATOMS: atom_id res chain seq x y z
N MET A 1 3.04 16.63 8.99
CA MET A 1 2.68 15.31 9.56
C MET A 1 1.51 15.35 10.53
N GLU A 2 1.57 16.07 11.66
CA GLU A 2 0.49 16.06 12.67
C GLU A 2 -0.93 16.37 12.15
N ARG A 3 -1.07 17.33 11.23
CA ARG A 3 -2.39 17.69 10.69
C ARG A 3 -3.02 16.60 9.82
N VAL A 4 -2.20 15.85 9.09
CA VAL A 4 -2.65 14.74 8.23
C VAL A 4 -2.91 13.49 9.05
N SER A 5 -2.09 13.24 10.07
CA SER A 5 -2.25 12.06 10.92
C SER A 5 -3.57 12.05 11.69
N ILE A 6 -4.15 13.22 11.99
CA ILE A 6 -5.48 13.33 12.63
C ILE A 6 -6.56 12.67 11.77
N LEU A 7 -6.54 12.87 10.44
CA LEU A 7 -7.52 12.26 9.54
C LEU A 7 -7.48 10.72 9.64
N PHE A 8 -6.29 10.15 9.61
CA PHE A 8 -6.10 8.70 9.70
C PHE A 8 -6.35 8.15 11.10
N LYS A 9 -6.04 8.89 12.16
CA LYS A 9 -6.45 8.56 13.53
C LYS A 9 -7.98 8.52 13.66
N TYR A 10 -8.69 9.41 12.98
CA TYR A 10 -10.15 9.39 12.96
C TYR A 10 -10.69 8.16 12.22
N VAL A 11 -10.08 7.79 11.10
CA VAL A 11 -10.40 6.52 10.40
C VAL A 11 -10.20 5.32 11.31
N GLU A 12 -9.06 5.25 12.00
CA GLU A 12 -8.79 4.17 12.96
C GLU A 12 -9.81 4.12 14.10
N TYR A 13 -10.19 5.28 14.66
CA TYR A 13 -11.15 5.37 15.75
C TYR A 13 -12.57 4.99 15.32
N VAL A 14 -13.02 5.43 14.13
CA VAL A 14 -14.41 5.22 13.68
C VAL A 14 -14.64 3.84 13.12
N PHE A 15 -13.72 3.33 12.31
CA PHE A 15 -13.92 2.06 11.59
C PHE A 15 -13.33 0.87 12.32
N GLU A 16 -12.33 1.08 13.18
CA GLU A 16 -11.67 0.02 13.96
C GLU A 16 -11.08 -1.14 13.12
N LEU A 17 -10.83 -0.94 11.82
CA LEU A 17 -10.29 -1.97 10.92
C LEU A 17 -8.76 -1.98 10.84
N VAL A 18 -8.16 -0.82 11.07
CA VAL A 18 -6.74 -0.55 10.79
C VAL A 18 -6.14 0.28 11.90
N THR A 19 -4.86 0.05 12.17
CA THR A 19 -4.03 0.86 13.08
C THR A 19 -2.99 1.61 12.26
N PHE A 20 -2.84 2.92 12.50
CA PHE A 20 -1.80 3.71 11.83
C PHE A 20 -0.62 3.95 12.77
N TYR A 21 0.55 3.45 12.36
CA TYR A 21 1.81 3.71 13.04
C TYR A 21 2.57 4.82 12.32
N TRP A 22 2.84 5.91 13.04
CA TRP A 22 3.57 7.06 12.51
C TRP A 22 5.02 7.07 13.02
N VAL A 23 5.88 7.77 12.27
CA VAL A 23 7.31 8.04 12.52
C VAL A 23 8.21 6.83 12.25
N GLU A 24 8.95 6.92 11.14
CA GLU A 24 10.05 6.03 10.71
C GLU A 24 9.85 4.57 11.10
N LYS A 25 8.78 3.96 10.60
CA LYS A 25 8.48 2.56 10.89
C LYS A 25 9.26 1.66 9.96
N LEU A 26 9.93 0.70 10.57
CA LEU A 26 10.58 -0.39 9.87
C LEU A 26 9.51 -1.31 9.29
N MET A 27 9.50 -1.50 7.97
CA MET A 27 8.67 -2.53 7.38
C MET A 27 9.26 -3.89 7.73
N MET A 28 8.44 -4.75 8.34
CA MET A 28 8.89 -6.07 8.78
C MET A 28 8.92 -7.07 7.63
N PHE A 29 8.10 -6.82 6.61
CA PHE A 29 7.87 -7.74 5.51
C PHE A 29 9.02 -7.85 4.52
N THR A 30 9.74 -6.75 4.28
CA THR A 30 10.90 -6.74 3.37
C THR A 30 12.00 -7.68 3.87
N LYS A 31 12.10 -7.87 5.20
CA LYS A 31 12.99 -8.88 5.78
C LYS A 31 12.58 -10.30 5.40
N ALA A 32 11.28 -10.61 5.50
CA ALA A 32 10.77 -11.95 5.20
C ALA A 32 10.98 -12.33 3.73
N LEU A 33 10.77 -11.38 2.81
CA LEU A 33 11.07 -11.55 1.38
C LEU A 33 12.54 -11.85 1.11
N GLN A 34 13.45 -11.10 1.72
CA GLN A 34 14.88 -11.26 1.51
C GLN A 34 15.39 -12.61 2.00
N PHE A 35 14.86 -13.12 3.12
CA PHE A 35 15.16 -14.47 3.60
C PHE A 35 14.73 -15.56 2.61
N VAL A 36 13.64 -15.36 1.86
CA VAL A 36 13.14 -16.32 0.87
C VAL A 36 13.95 -16.27 -0.43
N GLU A 37 14.40 -15.09 -0.86
CA GLU A 37 15.13 -14.91 -2.12
C GLU A 37 16.64 -15.18 -1.99
N ASP A 38 17.28 -14.73 -0.91
CA ASP A 38 18.71 -14.91 -0.66
C ASP A 38 19.00 -14.84 0.85
N PRO A 39 19.13 -16.01 1.53
CA PRO A 39 19.37 -16.07 2.97
C PRO A 39 20.67 -15.40 3.43
N ASP A 40 21.65 -15.25 2.52
CA ASP A 40 22.97 -14.71 2.83
C ASP A 40 23.06 -13.20 2.56
N LYS A 41 22.05 -12.60 1.92
CA LYS A 41 21.99 -11.16 1.66
C LYS A 41 21.73 -10.39 2.96
N PRO A 42 22.52 -9.34 3.27
CA PRO A 42 22.24 -8.50 4.43
C PRO A 42 20.84 -7.89 4.31
N THR A 43 20.01 -8.09 5.34
CA THR A 43 18.64 -7.57 5.34
C THR A 43 18.62 -6.05 5.16
N THR A 44 18.07 -5.56 4.05
CA THR A 44 17.75 -4.13 3.91
C THR A 44 16.38 -3.87 4.50
N SER A 45 16.35 -2.99 5.49
CA SER A 45 15.11 -2.52 6.09
C SER A 45 14.69 -1.21 5.45
N TYR A 46 13.48 -1.18 4.92
CA TYR A 46 12.87 0.05 4.47
C TYR A 46 12.17 0.74 5.64
N LYS A 47 12.37 2.04 5.75
CA LYS A 47 11.69 2.91 6.71
C LYS A 47 10.66 3.72 5.96
N VAL A 48 9.42 3.68 6.44
CA VAL A 48 8.33 4.51 5.94
C VAL A 48 7.91 5.50 7.00
N ASP A 49 7.45 6.67 6.57
CA ASP A 49 6.96 7.71 7.47
C ASP A 49 5.73 7.26 8.27
N ALA A 50 4.84 6.50 7.64
CA ALA A 50 3.74 5.82 8.33
C ALA A 50 3.35 4.50 7.67
N LEU A 51 2.77 3.61 8.48
CA LEU A 51 2.32 2.29 8.08
C LEU A 51 0.91 2.02 8.61
N ALA A 52 0.03 1.55 7.74
CA ALA A 52 -1.32 1.13 8.08
C ALA A 52 -1.36 -0.40 8.19
N ILE A 53 -1.72 -0.92 9.38
CA ILE A 53 -1.76 -2.36 9.66
C ILE A 53 -3.19 -2.78 9.97
N VAL A 54 -3.71 -3.78 9.26
CA VAL A 54 -5.05 -4.34 9.54
C VAL A 54 -5.07 -4.99 10.93
N LYS A 55 -6.06 -4.66 11.76
CA LYS A 55 -6.11 -5.14 13.15
C LYS A 55 -6.35 -6.64 13.28
N THR A 56 -7.12 -7.23 12.38
CA THR A 56 -7.57 -8.63 12.50
C THR A 56 -6.49 -9.65 12.14
N ASN A 57 -5.61 -9.32 11.20
CA ASN A 57 -4.60 -10.26 10.69
C ASN A 57 -3.18 -9.69 10.69
N TYR A 58 -2.99 -8.48 11.25
CA TYR A 58 -1.69 -7.79 11.35
C TYR A 58 -0.97 -7.61 10.01
N ARG A 59 -1.72 -7.63 8.90
CA ARG A 59 -1.16 -7.40 7.57
C ARG A 59 -0.87 -5.92 7.37
N GLU A 60 0.31 -5.63 6.85
CA GLU A 60 0.66 -4.31 6.32
C GLU A 60 -0.22 -4.02 5.08
N PHE A 61 -1.11 -3.03 5.21
CA PHE A 61 -2.14 -2.70 4.20
C PHE A 61 -1.72 -1.57 3.27
N ALA A 62 -1.11 -0.54 3.85
CA ALA A 62 -0.69 0.63 3.12
C ALA A 62 0.51 1.32 3.77
N THR A 63 1.34 1.95 2.96
CA THR A 63 2.38 2.88 3.41
C THR A 63 1.95 4.32 3.18
N ILE A 64 2.48 5.23 3.98
CA ILE A 64 2.31 6.68 3.82
C ILE A 64 3.70 7.29 3.84
N GLU A 65 4.05 8.04 2.80
CA GLU A 65 5.32 8.79 2.71
C GLU A 65 5.02 10.29 2.56
N ALA A 66 5.70 11.11 3.35
CA ALA A 66 5.53 12.55 3.36
C ALA A 66 6.76 13.25 2.78
N SER A 67 6.65 13.70 1.55
CA SER A 67 7.75 14.34 0.81
C SER A 67 7.50 15.82 0.60
N GLY A 68 8.55 16.63 0.68
CA GLY A 68 8.50 18.05 0.34
C GLY A 68 9.46 18.90 1.16
N GLY A 69 9.63 20.16 0.75
CA GLY A 69 10.54 21.08 1.43
C GLY A 69 9.79 22.16 2.23
N PRO A 70 10.41 22.69 3.29
CA PRO A 70 9.79 23.69 4.16
C PRO A 70 9.42 24.99 3.42
N VAL A 71 10.22 25.38 2.42
CA VAL A 71 10.07 26.65 1.69
C VAL A 71 9.67 26.43 0.23
N ASN A 72 10.32 25.47 -0.44
CA ASN A 72 10.03 25.11 -1.83
C ASN A 72 9.77 23.61 -1.92
N GLN A 73 8.95 23.19 -2.89
CA GLN A 73 8.79 21.78 -3.19
C GLN A 73 10.13 21.24 -3.71
N ASP A 74 10.75 20.32 -2.97
CA ASP A 74 11.87 19.56 -3.49
C ASP A 74 11.33 18.47 -4.41
N ARG A 75 11.26 18.79 -5.71
CA ARG A 75 10.74 17.88 -6.73
C ARG A 75 11.61 16.65 -6.89
N SER A 76 12.93 16.79 -6.76
CA SER A 76 13.84 15.65 -6.89
C SER A 76 13.63 14.67 -5.75
N HIS A 77 13.52 15.18 -4.51
CA HIS A 77 13.22 14.37 -3.34
C HIS A 77 11.84 13.72 -3.44
N THR A 78 10.82 14.48 -3.82
CA THR A 78 9.44 13.98 -3.98
C THR A 78 9.38 12.83 -5.00
N LEU A 79 10.10 12.95 -6.12
CA LEU A 79 10.19 11.89 -7.13
C LEU A 79 10.90 10.65 -6.57
N GLY A 80 12.05 10.83 -5.90
CA GLY A 80 12.77 9.72 -5.28
C GLY A 80 11.94 8.98 -4.23
N ASP A 81 11.23 9.70 -3.36
CA ASP A 81 10.31 9.10 -2.37
C ASP A 81 9.16 8.35 -3.05
N THR A 82 8.63 8.89 -4.14
CA THR A 82 7.56 8.24 -4.89
C THR A 82 8.05 6.93 -5.52
N GLU A 83 9.23 6.94 -6.15
CA GLU A 83 9.83 5.73 -6.73
C GLU A 83 10.08 4.66 -5.66
N LYS A 84 10.65 5.07 -4.52
CA LYS A 84 10.84 4.21 -3.34
C LYS A 84 9.52 3.60 -2.87
N ALA A 85 8.48 4.41 -2.68
CA ALA A 85 7.18 3.96 -2.21
C ALA A 85 6.50 2.96 -3.17
N LEU A 86 6.70 3.14 -4.48
CA LEU A 86 6.18 2.23 -5.50
C LEU A 86 6.92 0.89 -5.49
N LEU A 87 8.25 0.90 -5.39
CA LEU A 87 9.06 -0.31 -5.28
C LEU A 87 8.70 -1.09 -4.03
N GLU A 88 8.61 -0.41 -2.88
CA GLU A 88 8.19 -0.99 -1.62
C GLU A 88 6.81 -1.64 -1.73
N GLY A 89 5.82 -0.94 -2.29
CA GLY A 89 4.48 -1.49 -2.43
C GLY A 89 4.41 -2.69 -3.39
N ALA A 90 5.25 -2.72 -4.43
CA ALA A 90 5.39 -3.88 -5.31
C ALA A 90 6.04 -5.08 -4.59
N GLU A 91 7.11 -4.85 -3.84
CA GLU A 91 7.76 -5.87 -3.00
C GLU A 91 6.75 -6.44 -1.98
N MET A 92 6.00 -5.58 -1.30
CA MET A 92 4.94 -5.97 -0.35
C MET A 92 3.89 -6.88 -0.98
N LEU A 93 3.44 -6.52 -2.18
CA LEU A 93 2.48 -7.34 -2.92
C LEU A 93 3.11 -8.68 -3.32
N GLN A 94 4.34 -8.66 -3.85
CA GLN A 94 5.08 -9.87 -4.25
C GLN A 94 5.24 -10.86 -3.09
N GLY A 95 5.72 -10.40 -1.93
CA GLY A 95 5.87 -11.31 -0.79
C GLY A 95 4.52 -11.81 -0.29
N THR A 96 3.45 -11.02 -0.44
CA THR A 96 2.12 -11.50 -0.04
C THR A 96 1.72 -12.65 -0.96
N LEU A 97 1.92 -12.50 -2.27
CA LEU A 97 1.68 -13.58 -3.24
C LEU A 97 2.51 -14.83 -2.95
N GLN A 98 3.77 -14.69 -2.53
CA GLN A 98 4.63 -15.81 -2.15
C GLN A 98 4.13 -16.61 -0.93
N GLN A 99 3.25 -16.04 -0.11
CA GLN A 99 2.61 -16.77 0.99
C GLN A 99 1.39 -17.60 0.54
N TYR A 100 0.87 -17.33 -0.65
CA TYR A 100 -0.34 -17.96 -1.21
C TYR A 100 -0.08 -18.55 -2.60
N LEU A 101 1.02 -19.33 -2.73
CA LEU A 101 1.48 -19.91 -4.00
C LEU A 101 0.45 -20.79 -4.71
N ASP A 102 -0.41 -21.46 -3.95
CA ASP A 102 -1.39 -22.42 -4.47
C ASP A 102 -2.78 -21.79 -4.63
N ALA A 103 -2.93 -20.49 -4.33
CA ALA A 103 -4.14 -19.72 -4.62
C ALA A 103 -4.30 -19.44 -6.12
N SER A 104 -5.53 -19.13 -6.54
CA SER A 104 -5.87 -18.77 -7.91
C SER A 104 -5.21 -17.44 -8.31
N LEU A 105 -4.61 -17.40 -9.51
CA LEU A 105 -4.13 -16.15 -10.09
C LEU A 105 -5.25 -15.12 -10.29
N GLU A 106 -6.48 -15.56 -10.57
CA GLU A 106 -7.62 -14.66 -10.75
C GLU A 106 -8.06 -14.00 -9.44
N THR A 107 -7.95 -14.73 -8.33
CA THR A 107 -8.15 -14.16 -7.00
C THR A 107 -6.98 -13.23 -6.64
N ALA A 108 -5.74 -13.65 -6.89
CA ALA A 108 -4.54 -12.86 -6.65
C ALA A 108 -4.52 -11.52 -7.41
N LYS A 109 -5.07 -11.45 -8.64
CA LYS A 109 -5.22 -10.20 -9.40
C LYS A 109 -6.12 -9.16 -8.72
N LYS A 110 -6.99 -9.58 -7.79
CA LYS A 110 -7.85 -8.69 -7.00
C LYS A 110 -7.15 -8.17 -5.74
N LEU A 111 -6.03 -8.78 -5.37
CA LEU A 111 -5.21 -8.34 -4.26
C LEU A 111 -4.51 -7.03 -4.65
N LYS A 112 -4.53 -6.10 -3.71
CA LYS A 112 -4.01 -4.74 -3.88
C LYS A 112 -3.21 -4.33 -2.66
N PHE A 113 -2.14 -3.60 -2.93
CA PHE A 113 -1.41 -2.82 -1.95
C PHE A 113 -1.63 -1.34 -2.21
N TYR A 114 -1.56 -0.51 -1.17
CA TYR A 114 -1.77 0.93 -1.31
C TYR A 114 -0.56 1.70 -0.80
N THR A 115 -0.23 2.79 -1.48
CA THR A 115 0.70 3.77 -0.96
C THR A 115 0.10 5.16 -1.06
N MET A 116 0.36 6.00 -0.05
CA MET A 116 -0.10 7.37 0.00
C MET A 116 1.08 8.34 0.00
N GLN A 117 1.12 9.22 -1.00
CA GLN A 117 2.07 10.32 -1.03
C GLN A 117 1.44 11.57 -0.44
N VAL A 118 2.00 12.09 0.65
CA VAL A 118 1.65 13.38 1.23
C VAL A 118 2.65 14.41 0.76
N ILE A 119 2.25 15.24 -0.19
CA ILE A 119 3.10 16.29 -0.77
C ILE A 119 3.01 17.53 0.10
N VAL A 120 4.15 17.98 0.63
CA VAL A 120 4.26 19.16 1.49
C VAL A 120 4.86 20.33 0.69
N TYR A 121 4.21 21.49 0.79
CA TYR A 121 4.66 22.75 0.22
C TYR A 121 4.44 23.89 1.22
N PHE A 122 5.47 24.72 1.42
CA PHE A 122 5.41 25.91 2.28
C PHE A 122 4.84 25.62 3.68
N PHE A 123 5.41 24.65 4.39
CA PHE A 123 4.94 24.15 5.71
C PHE A 123 3.50 23.60 5.76
N THR A 124 2.84 23.48 4.61
CA THR A 124 1.45 23.01 4.48
C THR A 124 1.39 21.79 3.56
N VAL A 125 0.31 21.03 3.64
CA VAL A 125 0.10 19.83 2.82
C VAL A 125 -0.53 20.27 1.51
N ASP A 126 0.18 20.28 0.40
CA ASP A 126 -0.47 20.65 -0.87
C ASP A 126 -1.50 19.60 -1.28
N ARG A 127 -1.09 18.33 -1.27
CA ARG A 127 -1.88 17.23 -1.82
C ARG A 127 -1.62 15.91 -1.11
N ILE A 128 -2.66 15.09 -1.03
CA ILE A 128 -2.56 13.66 -0.70
C ILE A 128 -2.90 12.88 -1.97
N VAL A 129 -2.06 11.94 -2.36
CA VAL A 129 -2.25 11.06 -3.52
C VAL A 129 -2.30 9.63 -3.03
N LEU A 130 -3.38 8.91 -3.34
CA LEU A 130 -3.54 7.48 -3.07
C LEU A 130 -3.28 6.69 -4.34
N ILE A 131 -2.31 5.78 -4.27
CA ILE A 131 -1.88 4.91 -5.35
C ILE A 131 -2.24 3.47 -4.97
N GLU A 132 -2.80 2.75 -5.93
CA GLU A 132 -3.08 1.33 -5.87
C GLU A 132 -2.05 0.56 -6.68
N ILE A 133 -1.49 -0.50 -6.09
CA ILE A 133 -0.54 -1.42 -6.73
C ILE A 133 -1.19 -2.80 -6.79
N SER A 134 -1.22 -3.41 -7.98
CA SER A 134 -1.83 -4.72 -8.21
C SER A 134 -1.09 -5.54 -9.26
N VAL A 135 -1.37 -6.84 -9.32
CA VAL A 135 -0.88 -7.72 -10.40
C VAL A 135 -1.47 -7.31 -11.75
N TYR A 136 -0.64 -7.31 -12.80
CA TYR A 136 -1.04 -7.03 -14.18
C TYR A 136 -0.21 -7.83 -15.18
N VAL A 137 -0.85 -8.73 -15.92
CA VAL A 137 -0.26 -9.58 -16.98
C VAL A 137 0.96 -10.37 -16.48
N SER A 138 2.16 -9.80 -16.54
CA SER A 138 3.45 -10.39 -16.15
C SER A 138 4.23 -9.56 -15.13
N ASN A 139 3.67 -8.47 -14.62
CA ASN A 139 4.31 -7.62 -13.61
C ASN A 139 3.26 -6.98 -12.69
N PHE A 140 3.62 -5.90 -12.00
CA PHE A 140 2.74 -5.06 -11.23
C PHE A 140 2.38 -3.80 -12.01
N LYS A 141 1.20 -3.26 -11.74
CA LYS A 141 0.78 -1.92 -12.18
C LYS A 141 0.57 -1.04 -10.95
N ALA A 142 0.93 0.23 -11.06
CA ALA A 142 0.61 1.26 -10.09
C ALA A 142 -0.31 2.30 -10.74
N VAL A 143 -1.40 2.66 -10.06
CA VAL A 143 -2.40 3.61 -10.57
C VAL A 143 -2.81 4.58 -9.46
N GLU A 144 -2.74 5.88 -9.74
CA GLU A 144 -3.38 6.88 -8.90
C GLU A 144 -4.90 6.68 -8.93
N VAL A 145 -5.49 6.34 -7.79
CA VAL A 145 -6.92 6.08 -7.68
C VAL A 145 -7.68 7.27 -7.12
N ARG A 146 -7.06 8.06 -6.23
CA ARG A 146 -7.64 9.28 -5.66
C ARG A 146 -6.54 10.28 -5.35
N SER A 147 -6.85 11.56 -5.49
CA SER A 147 -6.04 12.63 -4.92
C SER A 147 -6.92 13.75 -4.39
N ALA A 148 -6.43 14.45 -3.38
CA ALA A 148 -7.14 15.55 -2.74
C ALA A 148 -6.15 16.65 -2.35
N ARG A 149 -6.53 17.91 -2.58
CA ARG A 149 -5.82 19.05 -2.03
C ARG A 149 -6.22 19.26 -0.59
N TRP A 150 -5.27 19.62 0.27
CA TRP A 150 -5.62 19.92 1.65
C TRP A 150 -6.17 21.35 1.77
N PRO A 151 -7.38 21.53 2.33
CA PRO A 151 -7.97 22.85 2.47
C PRO A 151 -7.34 23.63 3.64
N PHE A 152 -6.81 24.83 3.37
CA PHE A 152 -6.29 25.76 4.40
C PHE A 152 -7.02 27.11 4.45
N SER A 153 -8.04 27.31 3.63
CA SER A 153 -8.80 28.55 3.57
C SER A 153 -10.28 28.28 3.43
N TRP A 154 -11.11 29.25 3.80
CA TRP A 154 -12.56 29.16 3.60
C TRP A 154 -12.92 28.94 2.12
N ASN A 155 -12.17 29.56 1.21
CA ASN A 155 -12.36 29.43 -0.23
C ASN A 155 -12.07 28.02 -0.76
N SER A 156 -11.31 27.21 -0.02
CA SER A 156 -10.99 25.84 -0.38
C SER A 156 -11.78 24.80 0.41
N VAL A 157 -12.79 25.19 1.21
CA VAL A 157 -13.58 24.25 2.02
C VAL A 157 -14.23 23.13 1.19
N GLY A 158 -14.57 23.41 -0.08
CA GLY A 158 -15.11 22.39 -1.00
C GLY A 158 -14.15 21.24 -1.28
N GLU A 159 -12.83 21.45 -1.15
CA GLU A 159 -11.80 20.41 -1.34
C GLU A 159 -11.91 19.28 -0.30
N TYR A 160 -12.56 19.52 0.85
CA TYR A 160 -12.85 18.45 1.81
C TYR A 160 -13.66 17.30 1.20
N MET A 161 -14.49 17.56 0.18
CA MET A 161 -15.21 16.49 -0.52
C MET A 161 -14.25 15.47 -1.11
N HIS A 162 -13.16 15.90 -1.75
CA HIS A 162 -12.14 15.01 -2.29
C HIS A 162 -11.37 14.27 -1.19
N VAL A 163 -11.13 14.93 -0.04
CA VAL A 163 -10.54 14.27 1.14
C VAL A 163 -11.47 13.16 1.65
N PHE A 164 -12.77 13.41 1.74
CA PHE A 164 -13.75 12.41 2.15
C PHE A 164 -13.90 11.27 1.14
N GLU A 165 -13.88 11.57 -0.16
CA GLU A 165 -13.88 10.55 -1.22
C GLU A 165 -12.64 9.65 -1.13
N LEU A 166 -11.46 10.22 -0.86
CA LEU A 166 -10.22 9.47 -0.65
C LEU A 166 -10.35 8.53 0.55
N VAL A 167 -10.82 9.04 1.70
CA VAL A 167 -11.03 8.23 2.91
C VAL A 167 -12.08 7.14 2.68
N ALA A 168 -13.21 7.48 2.05
CA ALA A 168 -14.28 6.53 1.76
C ALA A 168 -13.77 5.41 0.82
N TYR A 169 -12.98 5.76 -0.20
CA TYR A 169 -12.34 4.77 -1.06
C TYR A 169 -11.40 3.86 -0.28
N PHE A 170 -10.52 4.43 0.55
CA PHE A 170 -9.58 3.67 1.37
C PHE A 170 -10.29 2.68 2.31
N VAL A 171 -11.34 3.12 3.01
CA VAL A 171 -12.14 2.28 3.91
C VAL A 171 -12.89 1.19 3.15
N LYS A 172 -13.47 1.52 2.00
CA LYS A 172 -14.08 0.51 1.12
C LYS A 172 -13.07 -0.57 0.74
N GLN A 173 -11.86 -0.16 0.36
CA GLN A 173 -10.81 -1.10 -0.01
C GLN A 173 -10.33 -1.96 1.17
N LEU A 174 -10.32 -1.45 2.41
CA LEU A 174 -10.01 -2.28 3.59
C LEU A 174 -10.94 -3.50 3.66
N HIS A 175 -12.24 -3.30 3.49
CA HIS A 175 -13.23 -4.39 3.51
C HIS A 175 -13.07 -5.33 2.31
N GLU A 176 -12.97 -4.78 1.09
CA GLU A 176 -12.85 -5.61 -0.12
C GLU A 176 -11.60 -6.48 -0.10
N GLN A 177 -10.48 -5.94 0.40
CA GLN A 177 -9.23 -6.70 0.51
C GLN A 177 -9.27 -7.77 1.60
N GLU A 178 -10.06 -7.58 2.66
CA GLU A 178 -10.26 -8.64 3.66
C GLU A 178 -10.93 -9.87 3.05
N GLU A 179 -11.96 -9.66 2.22
CA GLU A 179 -12.67 -10.74 1.52
C GLU A 179 -11.78 -11.44 0.49
N VAL A 180 -10.96 -10.68 -0.25
CA VAL A 180 -9.96 -11.26 -1.17
C VAL A 180 -8.96 -12.12 -0.41
N MET A 181 -8.44 -11.64 0.73
CA MET A 181 -7.50 -12.40 1.55
C MET A 181 -8.11 -13.68 2.13
N LYS A 182 -9.36 -13.64 2.59
CA LYS A 182 -10.10 -14.84 3.04
C LYS A 182 -10.22 -15.85 1.91
N LEU A 183 -10.56 -15.40 0.70
CA LEU A 183 -10.67 -16.27 -0.46
C LEU A 183 -9.32 -16.90 -0.82
N MET A 184 -8.25 -16.11 -0.90
CA MET A 184 -6.89 -16.62 -1.15
C MET A 184 -6.45 -17.64 -0.10
N ALA A 185 -6.75 -17.39 1.18
CA ALA A 185 -6.42 -18.32 2.26
C ALA A 185 -7.18 -19.65 2.14
N ASN A 186 -8.45 -19.62 1.73
CA ASN A 186 -9.25 -20.82 1.54
C ASN A 186 -8.79 -21.63 0.32
N GLU A 187 -8.42 -20.95 -0.77
CA GLU A 187 -7.80 -21.57 -1.95
C GLU A 187 -6.46 -22.22 -1.60
N GLN A 188 -5.56 -21.50 -0.93
CA GLN A 188 -4.25 -22.01 -0.50
C GLN A 188 -4.34 -23.24 0.40
N ARG A 189 -5.38 -23.33 1.24
CA ARG A 189 -5.61 -24.45 2.17
C ARG A 189 -6.35 -25.62 1.52
N GLY A 190 -6.76 -25.49 0.25
CA GLY A 190 -7.56 -26.51 -0.44
C GLY A 190 -9.01 -26.62 0.05
N VAL A 191 -9.50 -25.63 0.80
CA VAL A 191 -10.93 -25.55 1.17
C VAL A 191 -11.78 -25.24 -0.06
N ILE A 192 -11.22 -24.43 -0.96
CA ILE A 192 -11.79 -24.13 -2.27
C ILE A 192 -10.86 -24.72 -3.34
N GLU A 193 -11.43 -25.51 -4.25
CA GLU A 193 -10.68 -26.12 -5.34
C GLU A 193 -10.25 -25.06 -6.37
N VAL A 194 -8.94 -24.99 -6.65
CA VAL A 194 -8.37 -24.08 -7.66
C VAL A 194 -8.22 -24.80 -8.99
N LYS A 195 -9.01 -24.39 -9.99
CA LYS A 195 -8.99 -24.96 -11.36
C LYS A 195 -8.20 -24.11 -12.36
N SER A 196 -7.84 -22.90 -11.98
CA SER A 196 -7.13 -21.94 -12.82
C SER A 196 -5.62 -22.04 -12.63
N THR A 197 -4.87 -21.25 -13.40
CA THR A 197 -3.46 -20.98 -13.13
C THR A 197 -3.27 -20.51 -11.68
N THR A 198 -2.26 -21.04 -11.01
CA THR A 198 -1.92 -20.66 -9.63
C THR A 198 -0.87 -19.54 -9.60
N VAL A 199 -0.77 -18.85 -8.46
CA VAL A 199 0.29 -17.84 -8.23
C VAL A 199 1.69 -18.42 -8.47
N ARG A 200 1.94 -19.65 -8.02
CA ARG A 200 3.21 -20.37 -8.23
C ARG A 200 3.57 -20.51 -9.70
N GLN A 201 2.59 -20.87 -10.54
CA GLN A 201 2.81 -21.04 -11.97
C GLN A 201 3.12 -19.69 -12.64
N TRP A 202 2.42 -18.64 -12.23
CA TRP A 202 2.66 -17.29 -12.72
C TRP A 202 4.06 -16.77 -12.38
N LEU A 203 4.49 -16.87 -11.11
CA LEU A 203 5.83 -16.46 -10.67
C LEU A 203 6.96 -17.21 -11.40
N LYS A 204 6.75 -18.48 -11.75
CA LYS A 204 7.71 -19.27 -12.54
C LYS A 204 7.76 -18.87 -14.00
N SER A 205 6.66 -18.36 -14.56
CA SER A 205 6.62 -17.89 -15.95
C SER A 205 7.35 -16.56 -16.10
N THR A 206 7.17 -15.63 -15.15
CA THR A 206 7.83 -14.32 -15.17
C THR A 206 9.34 -14.41 -14.95
N ALA A 207 9.81 -15.38 -14.15
CA ALA A 207 11.24 -15.60 -13.94
C ALA A 207 12.01 -16.15 -15.18
N LYS A 208 11.31 -16.60 -16.23
CA LYS A 208 11.94 -17.09 -17.47
C LYS A 208 12.15 -16.00 -18.52
N ASP A 209 11.52 -14.84 -18.34
CA ASP A 209 11.57 -13.71 -19.28
C ASP A 209 12.59 -12.63 -18.84
N CYS A 210 13.42 -12.91 -17.83
CA CYS A 210 14.58 -12.12 -17.40
C CYS A 210 15.87 -12.90 -17.62
#